data_AF-A0AAW1SJW6-F1
#
_entry.id   AF-A0AAW1SJW6-F1
#
_cell.length_a   1.000
_cell.length_b   1.000
_cell.length_c   1.000
_cell.angle_alpha   90.00
_cell.angle_beta   90.00
_cell.angle_gamma   90.00
#
_symmetry.space_group_name_H-M   'P 1'
#
loop_
_entity.id
_entity.type
_entity.pdbx_description
1 polymer ?
#
loop_
_entity_poly.entity_id
_entity_poly.type
_entity_poly.pdbx_seq_one_letter_code
_entity_poly.pdbx_strand_id
1 'polypeptide(L)'
;MSRAEGSDGSLQDWDSGDAEEGLLQGPAAGTSRSNKAAQASAAGVHAVLMDFGSTAPARKIIRSRLEALAAQEDADRHCSAPYKAPELYDVPSECELDERVDIWSLGGLLYFMMYGVSPFEQVLNEAGGSLALAVINNNISWPGSVSYSDQLKKLVQYCMDSRHDQRPTIDDVIKKTRQLL
;
A
#
# COMPACT_ATOMS: atom_id res chain seq x y z
N MET A 1 53.52 -43.22 -6.85
CA MET A 1 54.39 -42.02 -6.79
C MET A 1 53.88 -41.14 -5.64
N SER A 2 54.79 -40.80 -4.70
CA SER A 2 54.76 -39.92 -3.50
C SER A 2 53.44 -39.25 -3.01
N ARG A 3 53.00 -39.35 -1.74
CA ARG A 3 53.46 -38.71 -0.44
C ARG A 3 53.44 -37.16 -0.51
N ALA A 4 53.02 -36.33 0.46
CA ALA A 4 52.51 -36.43 1.84
C ALA A 4 52.03 -35.02 2.32
N GLU A 5 51.20 -34.97 3.39
CA GLU A 5 51.19 -34.01 4.55
C GLU A 5 50.92 -32.49 4.29
N GLY A 6 50.24 -31.71 5.15
CA GLY A 6 49.65 -31.85 6.49
C GLY A 6 49.35 -30.43 7.07
N SER A 7 48.28 -30.31 7.88
CA SER A 7 48.11 -29.58 9.18
C SER A 7 48.96 -28.31 9.48
N ASP A 8 48.61 -27.27 10.24
CA ASP A 8 47.72 -26.97 11.38
C ASP A 8 47.94 -25.44 11.64
N GLY A 9 47.02 -24.76 12.32
CA GLY A 9 47.16 -23.34 12.64
C GLY A 9 46.03 -22.85 13.52
N SER A 10 46.23 -23.03 14.82
CA SER A 10 45.29 -22.98 15.93
C SER A 10 45.17 -21.60 16.62
N LEU A 11 44.04 -21.46 17.34
CA LEU A 11 43.85 -20.83 18.66
C LEU A 11 44.21 -19.34 18.92
N GLN A 12 43.20 -18.59 19.43
CA GLN A 12 43.14 -17.99 20.80
C GLN A 12 41.96 -16.99 20.84
N ASP A 13 40.88 -17.27 21.57
CA ASP A 13 40.69 -17.10 23.04
C ASP A 13 40.78 -15.65 23.50
N TRP A 14 39.64 -15.03 23.86
CA TRP A 14 39.56 -14.00 24.91
C TRP A 14 38.21 -14.11 25.64
N ASP A 15 38.24 -15.01 26.62
CA ASP A 15 37.82 -14.91 28.02
C ASP A 15 36.64 -14.03 28.49
N SER A 16 35.95 -14.59 29.47
CA SER A 16 34.81 -14.05 30.22
C SER A 16 35.29 -13.12 31.35
N GLY A 17 34.48 -12.15 31.76
CA GLY A 17 34.76 -11.34 32.95
C GLY A 17 33.57 -10.48 33.39
N ASP A 18 32.99 -10.85 34.53
CA ASP A 18 31.91 -10.16 35.24
C ASP A 18 32.39 -8.90 36.00
N ALA A 19 31.42 -7.99 36.22
CA ALA A 19 31.25 -7.02 37.33
C ALA A 19 32.28 -5.89 37.58
N GLU A 20 31.84 -4.63 37.51
CA GLU A 20 31.36 -3.82 38.65
C GLU A 20 31.09 -2.34 38.28
N GLU A 21 30.27 -1.70 39.11
CA GLU A 21 29.77 -0.33 39.03
C GLU A 21 30.85 0.77 39.14
N GLY A 22 30.60 1.92 38.50
CA GLY A 22 31.39 3.14 38.66
C GLY A 22 30.63 4.40 38.21
N LEU A 23 29.95 5.03 39.16
CA LEU A 23 29.28 6.33 39.09
C LEU A 23 30.24 7.46 38.64
N LEU A 24 29.87 8.29 37.66
CA LEU A 24 30.34 9.68 37.55
C LEU A 24 29.41 10.53 36.66
N GLN A 25 28.98 11.65 37.24
CA GLN A 25 28.06 12.66 36.70
C GLN A 25 28.73 13.60 35.70
N GLY A 26 27.96 14.08 34.70
CA GLY A 26 28.28 15.28 33.91
C GLY A 26 27.64 15.25 32.51
N PRO A 27 26.94 16.32 32.06
CA PRO A 27 26.16 16.26 30.82
C PRO A 27 27.07 16.50 29.61
N ALA A 28 27.42 15.44 28.91
CA ALA A 28 28.07 15.54 27.61
C ALA A 28 27.00 15.44 26.51
N ALA A 29 26.89 16.53 25.75
CA ALA A 29 26.07 16.67 24.57
C ALA A 29 26.29 15.52 23.58
N GLY A 30 25.19 14.91 23.13
CA GLY A 30 25.25 13.86 22.12
C GLY A 30 23.98 13.02 22.08
N THR A 31 22.91 13.54 21.49
CA THR A 31 21.88 12.67 20.93
C THR A 31 21.25 13.33 19.72
N SER A 32 21.47 12.71 18.56
CA SER A 32 20.64 12.87 17.38
C SER A 32 19.19 12.59 17.75
N ARG A 33 18.41 13.65 18.00
CA ARG A 33 16.96 13.61 18.08
C ARG A 33 16.45 14.83 17.34
N SER A 34 16.20 14.66 16.05
CA SER A 34 15.36 15.56 15.28
C SER A 34 13.93 15.45 15.80
N ASN A 35 13.70 15.96 17.01
CA ASN A 35 12.39 16.28 17.55
C ASN A 35 11.94 17.55 16.84
N LYS A 36 11.47 17.46 15.60
CA LYS A 36 10.52 18.47 15.12
C LYS A 36 9.20 18.13 15.78
N ALA A 37 9.00 18.70 16.97
CA ALA A 37 7.67 18.91 17.50
C ALA A 37 6.86 19.63 16.43
N ALA A 38 5.95 18.91 15.78
CA ALA A 38 4.95 19.53 14.93
C ALA A 38 4.06 20.35 15.87
N GLN A 39 4.29 21.65 15.89
CA GLN A 39 3.38 22.60 16.51
C GLN A 39 2.08 22.51 15.72
N ALA A 40 1.09 21.80 16.25
CA ALA A 40 -0.25 21.74 15.70
C ALA A 40 -0.90 23.12 15.86
N SER A 41 -0.58 24.04 14.95
CA SER A 41 -1.47 25.16 14.67
C SER A 41 -2.71 24.59 14.00
N ALA A 42 -3.89 25.16 14.28
CA ALA A 42 -5.18 24.80 13.70
C ALA A 42 -5.28 25.12 12.19
N ALA A 43 -4.22 24.86 11.43
CA ALA A 43 -4.20 24.84 9.97
C ALA A 43 -4.46 23.39 9.56
N GLY A 44 -5.53 23.17 8.79
CA GLY A 44 -5.92 21.84 8.32
C GLY A 44 -4.78 21.11 7.59
N VAL A 45 -4.81 19.79 7.60
CA VAL A 45 -3.88 18.96 6.84
C VAL A 45 -4.12 19.20 5.34
N HIS A 46 -3.09 19.66 4.63
CA HIS A 46 -3.12 19.87 3.18
C HIS A 46 -2.36 18.74 2.48
N ALA A 47 -3.10 17.87 1.78
CA ALA A 47 -2.53 16.79 0.98
C ALA A 47 -2.29 17.28 -0.46
N VAL A 48 -1.15 16.91 -1.05
CA VAL A 48 -0.76 17.24 -2.43
C VAL A 48 -0.45 15.95 -3.18
N LEU A 49 -1.08 15.76 -4.33
CA LEU A 49 -0.74 14.65 -5.24
C LEU A 49 0.62 14.91 -5.88
N MET A 50 1.43 13.86 -5.96
CA MET A 50 2.77 13.89 -6.53
C MET A 50 3.01 12.65 -7.39
N ASP A 51 4.08 12.69 -8.18
CA ASP A 51 4.50 11.63 -9.10
C ASP A 51 3.47 11.31 -10.20
N PHE A 52 3.57 12.05 -11.31
CA PHE A 52 2.74 11.84 -12.50
C PHE A 52 3.43 10.94 -13.54
N GLY A 53 4.51 10.23 -13.17
CA GLY A 53 5.29 9.39 -14.09
C GLY A 53 4.53 8.20 -14.68
N SER A 54 3.45 7.77 -14.01
CA SER A 54 2.55 6.70 -14.45
C SER A 54 1.23 7.21 -15.06
N THR A 55 1.08 8.52 -15.26
CA THR A 55 -0.17 9.06 -15.83
C THR A 55 -0.39 8.60 -17.26
N ALA A 56 -1.64 8.25 -17.54
CA ALA A 56 -2.12 7.86 -18.86
C ALA A 56 -3.43 8.62 -19.17
N PRO A 57 -3.90 8.62 -20.44
CA PRO A 57 -5.22 9.14 -20.76
C PRO A 57 -6.28 8.48 -19.89
N ALA A 58 -7.10 9.30 -19.21
CA ALA A 58 -8.13 8.81 -18.29
C ALA A 58 -9.13 7.87 -18.94
N ARG A 59 -9.42 8.05 -20.24
CA ARG A 59 -10.39 7.23 -20.99
C ARG A 59 -9.72 6.49 -22.12
N LYS A 60 -9.96 5.17 -22.17
CA LYS A 60 -9.42 4.27 -23.19
C LYS A 60 -10.51 3.31 -23.66
N ILE A 61 -10.84 3.38 -24.94
CA ILE A 61 -11.77 2.45 -25.58
C ILE A 61 -10.95 1.27 -26.11
N ILE A 62 -11.26 0.07 -25.62
CA ILE A 62 -10.66 -1.20 -26.05
C ILE A 62 -11.61 -1.85 -27.06
N ARG A 63 -11.08 -2.20 -28.24
CA ARG A 63 -11.85 -2.80 -29.35
C ARG A 63 -11.31 -4.15 -29.81
N SER A 64 -10.23 -4.64 -29.20
CA SER A 64 -9.67 -5.94 -29.56
C SER A 64 -8.96 -6.59 -28.37
N ARG A 65 -8.79 -7.92 -28.46
CA ARG A 65 -8.01 -8.67 -27.47
C ARG A 65 -6.56 -8.18 -27.36
N LEU A 66 -5.96 -7.75 -28.46
CA LEU A 66 -4.60 -7.20 -28.48
C LEU A 66 -4.51 -5.89 -27.67
N GLU A 67 -5.47 -4.99 -27.87
CA GLU A 67 -5.56 -3.75 -27.10
C GLU A 67 -5.81 -4.01 -25.61
N ALA A 68 -6.64 -5.01 -25.30
CA ALA A 68 -6.92 -5.43 -23.92
C ALA A 68 -5.67 -5.97 -23.22
N LEU A 69 -4.90 -6.86 -23.88
CA LEU A 69 -3.62 -7.35 -23.39
C LEU A 69 -2.63 -6.21 -23.15
N ALA A 70 -2.54 -5.26 -24.08
CA ALA A 70 -1.66 -4.11 -23.93
C ALA A 70 -2.07 -3.20 -22.75
N ALA A 71 -3.38 -3.02 -22.50
CA ALA A 71 -3.86 -2.27 -21.34
C ALA A 71 -3.56 -2.99 -20.02
N GLN A 72 -3.71 -4.31 -19.99
CA GLN A 72 -3.38 -5.13 -18.83
C GLN A 72 -1.87 -5.08 -18.52
N GLU A 73 -1.01 -5.23 -19.53
CA GLU A 73 0.44 -5.16 -19.36
C GLU A 73 0.89 -3.76 -18.89
N ASP A 74 0.25 -2.70 -19.40
CA ASP A 74 0.50 -1.33 -18.94
C ASP A 74 0.14 -1.15 -17.46
N ALA A 75 -1.01 -1.66 -17.03
CA ALA A 75 -1.41 -1.67 -15.63
C ALA A 75 -0.48 -2.53 -14.75
N ASP A 76 0.05 -3.64 -15.27
CA ASP A 76 1.03 -4.46 -14.56
C ASP A 76 2.37 -3.76 -14.32
N ARG A 77 2.77 -2.87 -15.22
CA ARG A 77 4.01 -2.10 -15.11
C ARG A 77 3.86 -0.85 -14.24
N HIS A 78 2.72 -0.16 -14.33
CA HIS A 78 2.56 1.19 -13.77
C HIS A 78 1.64 1.28 -12.56
N CYS A 79 0.77 0.29 -12.31
CA CYS A 79 -0.10 0.30 -11.13
C CYS A 79 0.51 -0.53 -9.98
N SER A 80 0.54 0.07 -8.79
CA SER A 80 0.86 -0.67 -7.57
C SER A 80 -0.22 -1.73 -7.30
N ALA A 81 0.18 -3.00 -7.19
CA ALA A 81 -0.75 -4.13 -7.18
C ALA A 81 -1.90 -4.03 -6.15
N PRO A 82 -1.70 -3.56 -4.89
CA PRO A 82 -2.81 -3.44 -3.92
C PRO A 82 -3.87 -2.39 -4.27
N TYR A 83 -3.53 -1.46 -5.16
CA TYR A 83 -4.40 -0.35 -5.58
C TYR A 83 -4.93 -0.51 -7.00
N LYS A 84 -4.57 -1.61 -7.68
CA LYS A 84 -5.02 -1.92 -9.04
C LYS A 84 -6.50 -2.32 -9.02
N ALA A 85 -7.29 -1.71 -9.90
CA ALA A 85 -8.72 -1.97 -10.02
C ALA A 85 -8.99 -3.38 -10.59
N PRO A 86 -10.10 -4.04 -10.21
CA PRO A 86 -10.41 -5.41 -10.62
C PRO A 86 -10.49 -5.60 -12.14
N GLU A 87 -11.03 -4.62 -12.85
CA GLU A 87 -11.14 -4.63 -14.33
C GLU A 87 -9.79 -4.61 -15.05
N LEU A 88 -8.69 -4.32 -14.36
CA LEU A 88 -7.33 -4.31 -14.92
C LEU A 88 -6.59 -5.65 -14.78
N TYR A 89 -7.14 -6.61 -14.02
CA TYR A 89 -6.55 -7.96 -13.91
C TYR A 89 -6.93 -8.86 -15.08
N ASP A 90 -8.12 -8.65 -15.65
CA ASP A 90 -8.60 -9.31 -16.86
C ASP A 90 -9.43 -8.31 -17.68
N VAL A 91 -8.75 -7.58 -18.57
CA VAL A 91 -9.37 -6.52 -19.36
C VAL A 91 -10.23 -7.15 -20.48
N PRO A 92 -11.53 -6.82 -20.58
CA PRO A 92 -12.37 -7.32 -21.66
C PRO A 92 -11.91 -6.86 -23.04
N SER A 93 -12.19 -7.65 -24.08
CA SER A 93 -11.78 -7.31 -25.46
C SER A 93 -12.60 -6.17 -26.08
N GLU A 94 -13.75 -5.84 -25.50
CA GLU A 94 -14.61 -4.72 -25.89
C GLU A 94 -15.11 -4.03 -24.61
N CYS A 95 -14.45 -2.94 -24.21
CA CYS A 95 -14.83 -2.16 -23.04
C CYS A 95 -14.37 -0.70 -23.16
N GLU A 96 -14.90 0.14 -22.28
CA GLU A 96 -14.38 1.47 -22.03
C GLU A 96 -13.82 1.49 -20.61
N LEU A 97 -12.53 1.82 -20.49
CA LEU A 97 -11.90 2.15 -19.22
C LEU A 97 -11.96 3.66 -19.06
N ASP A 98 -12.26 4.13 -17.85
CA ASP A 98 -12.37 5.55 -17.53
C ASP A 98 -11.72 5.89 -16.17
N GLU A 99 -11.88 7.15 -15.74
CA GLU A 99 -11.37 7.69 -14.48
C GLU A 99 -11.81 6.91 -13.21
N ARG A 100 -12.81 6.03 -13.30
CA ARG A 100 -13.26 5.22 -12.16
C ARG A 100 -12.22 4.19 -11.74
N VAL A 101 -11.26 3.85 -12.57
CA VAL A 101 -10.09 3.05 -12.15
C VAL A 101 -9.39 3.72 -10.96
N ASP A 102 -9.20 5.04 -10.98
CA ASP A 102 -8.56 5.78 -9.89
C ASP A 102 -9.44 5.86 -8.63
N ILE A 103 -10.77 5.77 -8.79
CA ILE A 103 -11.72 5.75 -7.67
C ILE A 103 -11.54 4.49 -6.82
N TRP A 104 -11.22 3.35 -7.44
CA TRP A 104 -10.87 2.14 -6.70
C TRP A 104 -9.61 2.36 -5.87
N SER A 105 -8.56 2.91 -6.49
CA SER A 105 -7.29 3.22 -5.81
C SER A 105 -7.49 4.20 -4.66
N LEU A 106 -8.38 5.20 -4.82
CA LEU A 106 -8.75 6.15 -3.77
C LEU A 106 -9.44 5.45 -2.58
N GLY A 107 -10.32 4.48 -2.83
CA GLY A 107 -10.94 3.67 -1.79
C GLY A 107 -9.91 2.86 -1.00
N GLY A 108 -8.97 2.22 -1.72
CA GLY A 108 -7.84 1.50 -1.10
C GLY A 108 -6.94 2.41 -0.28
N LEU A 109 -6.65 3.62 -0.76
CA LEU A 109 -5.87 4.63 -0.05
C LEU A 109 -6.59 5.11 1.22
N LEU A 110 -7.90 5.32 1.16
CA LEU A 110 -8.70 5.70 2.32
C LEU A 110 -8.67 4.60 3.39
N TYR A 111 -8.82 3.34 2.98
CA TYR A 111 -8.65 2.20 3.88
C TYR A 111 -7.25 2.17 4.50
N PHE A 112 -6.20 2.37 3.70
CA PHE A 112 -4.82 2.42 4.19
C PHE A 112 -4.61 3.53 5.22
N MET A 113 -5.18 4.72 5.01
CA MET A 113 -5.12 5.80 6.01
C MET A 113 -5.84 5.44 7.32
N MET A 114 -6.90 4.63 7.26
CA MET A 114 -7.62 4.16 8.44
C MET A 114 -6.83 3.10 9.23
N TYR A 115 -6.24 2.12 8.54
CA TYR A 115 -5.72 0.91 9.18
C TYR A 115 -4.22 0.68 9.04
N GLY A 116 -3.51 1.49 8.26
CA GLY A 116 -2.07 1.37 8.01
C GLY A 116 -1.67 0.19 7.11
N VAL A 117 -2.64 -0.55 6.57
CA VAL A 117 -2.46 -1.69 5.67
C VAL A 117 -3.46 -1.61 4.52
N SER A 118 -3.16 -2.19 3.37
CA SER A 118 -4.10 -2.24 2.25
C SER A 118 -5.26 -3.22 2.51
N PRO A 119 -6.44 -3.03 1.90
CA PRO A 119 -7.64 -3.83 2.21
C PRO A 119 -7.51 -5.32 1.90
N PHE A 120 -6.61 -5.70 1.00
CA PHE A 120 -6.39 -7.09 0.58
C PHE A 120 -5.04 -7.65 1.02
N GLU A 121 -4.30 -6.94 1.87
CA GLU A 121 -2.95 -7.34 2.30
C GLU A 121 -2.94 -8.64 3.09
N GLN A 122 -4.00 -8.91 3.85
CA GLN A 122 -4.09 -10.13 4.66
C GLN A 122 -4.03 -11.38 3.79
N VAL A 123 -4.65 -11.34 2.59
CA VAL A 123 -4.64 -12.47 1.66
C VAL A 123 -3.23 -12.75 1.15
N LEU A 124 -2.38 -11.73 0.99
CA LEU A 124 -0.98 -11.94 0.58
C LEU A 124 -0.15 -12.72 1.61
N ASN A 125 -0.54 -12.66 2.88
CA ASN A 125 0.15 -13.35 3.97
C ASN A 125 -0.36 -14.79 4.19
N GLU A 126 -1.46 -15.18 3.53
CA GLU A 126 -2.01 -16.52 3.59
C GLU A 126 -1.31 -17.44 2.57
N ALA A 127 -1.02 -18.69 2.98
CA ALA A 127 -0.40 -19.66 2.09
C ALA A 127 -1.32 -19.96 0.89
N GLY A 128 -0.87 -19.60 -0.32
CA GLY A 128 -1.65 -19.76 -1.55
C GLY A 128 -2.61 -18.60 -1.85
N GLY A 129 -2.51 -17.49 -1.10
CA GLY A 129 -3.30 -16.29 -1.37
C GLY A 129 -2.97 -15.65 -2.72
N SER A 130 -4.01 -15.24 -3.44
CA SER A 130 -3.89 -14.50 -4.70
C SER A 130 -4.53 -13.13 -4.54
N LEU A 131 -3.71 -12.08 -4.64
CA LEU A 131 -4.20 -10.70 -4.58
C LEU A 131 -5.23 -10.41 -5.67
N ALA A 132 -5.00 -10.93 -6.88
CA ALA A 132 -5.94 -10.79 -7.98
C ALA A 132 -7.32 -11.37 -7.62
N LEU A 133 -7.36 -12.59 -7.06
CA LEU A 133 -8.63 -13.21 -6.62
C LEU A 133 -9.26 -12.44 -5.46
N ALA A 134 -8.47 -11.93 -4.51
CA ALA A 134 -8.97 -11.13 -3.41
C ALA A 134 -9.64 -9.84 -3.89
N VAL A 135 -9.00 -9.14 -4.82
CA VAL A 135 -9.51 -7.91 -5.45
C VAL A 135 -10.78 -8.20 -6.25
N ILE A 136 -10.79 -9.26 -7.07
CA ILE A 136 -11.96 -9.64 -7.88
C ILE A 136 -13.16 -10.00 -6.99
N ASN A 137 -12.93 -10.79 -5.94
CA ASN A 137 -13.99 -11.17 -4.99
C ASN A 137 -14.45 -9.99 -4.11
N ASN A 138 -13.59 -8.98 -3.94
CA ASN A 138 -13.86 -7.75 -3.21
C ASN A 138 -14.47 -7.98 -1.82
N ASN A 139 -13.83 -8.86 -1.06
CA ASN A 139 -14.22 -9.14 0.33
C ASN A 139 -13.36 -8.32 1.30
N ILE A 140 -13.77 -7.09 1.58
CA ILE A 140 -13.05 -6.19 2.49
C ILE A 140 -13.30 -6.60 3.95
N SER A 141 -12.21 -6.94 4.65
CA SER A 141 -12.19 -7.19 6.09
C SER A 141 -11.99 -5.87 6.86
N TRP A 142 -12.61 -5.74 8.04
CA TRP A 142 -12.46 -4.56 8.90
C TRP A 142 -11.78 -4.96 10.21
N PRO A 143 -10.51 -4.56 10.44
CA PRO A 143 -9.80 -4.89 11.66
C PRO A 143 -10.51 -4.37 12.90
N GLY A 144 -10.61 -5.21 13.94
CA GLY A 144 -11.20 -4.84 15.24
C GLY A 144 -10.29 -3.98 16.14
N SER A 145 -9.05 -3.72 15.73
CA SER A 145 -8.06 -2.96 16.50
C SER A 145 -8.43 -1.49 16.69
N VAL A 146 -9.07 -0.88 15.69
CA VAL A 146 -9.52 0.52 15.71
C VAL A 146 -10.91 0.60 15.07
N SER A 147 -11.85 1.24 15.77
CA SER A 147 -13.19 1.45 15.25
C SER A 147 -13.32 2.83 14.59
N TYR A 148 -13.67 2.82 13.31
CA TYR A 148 -14.10 4.01 12.56
C TYR A 148 -15.61 3.99 12.35
N SER A 149 -16.19 5.16 12.06
CA SER A 149 -17.62 5.28 11.81
C SER A 149 -18.07 4.42 10.63
N ASP A 150 -19.27 3.86 10.73
CA ASP A 150 -19.85 3.06 9.64
C ASP A 150 -20.04 3.87 8.36
N GLN A 151 -20.23 5.18 8.50
CA GLN A 151 -20.32 6.08 7.35
C GLN A 151 -19.00 6.17 6.58
N LEU A 152 -17.85 6.21 7.27
CA LEU A 152 -16.54 6.21 6.63
C LEU A 152 -16.24 4.87 5.96
N LYS A 153 -16.55 3.75 6.62
CA LYS A 153 -16.45 2.41 6.02
C LYS A 153 -17.32 2.28 4.76
N LYS A 154 -18.54 2.82 4.81
CA LYS A 154 -19.45 2.90 3.64
C LYS A 154 -18.93 3.82 2.54
N LEU A 155 -18.06 4.80 2.83
CA LEU A 155 -17.40 5.62 1.81
C LEU A 155 -16.32 4.81 1.09
N VAL A 156 -15.50 4.06 1.84
CA VAL A 156 -14.52 3.12 1.25
C VAL A 156 -15.22 2.11 0.34
N GLN A 157 -16.26 1.42 0.84
CA GLN A 157 -17.02 0.45 0.04
C GLN A 157 -17.68 1.08 -1.20
N TYR A 158 -18.11 2.34 -1.08
CA TYR A 158 -18.70 3.06 -2.22
C TYR A 158 -17.67 3.32 -3.33
N CYS A 159 -16.42 3.63 -2.97
CA CYS A 159 -15.34 3.77 -3.95
C CYS A 159 -14.87 2.42 -4.51
N MET A 160 -14.93 1.35 -3.71
CA MET A 160 -14.46 0.01 -4.07
C MET A 160 -15.60 -0.91 -4.54
N ASP A 161 -16.49 -0.46 -5.44
CA ASP A 161 -17.40 -1.38 -6.14
C ASP A 161 -16.62 -2.12 -7.24
N SER A 162 -16.75 -3.46 -7.27
CA SER A 162 -16.09 -4.31 -8.28
C SER A 162 -16.62 -4.05 -9.68
N ARG A 163 -17.86 -3.59 -9.79
CA ARG A 163 -18.50 -3.26 -11.07
C ARG A 163 -18.09 -1.84 -11.44
N HIS A 164 -17.29 -1.74 -12.49
CA HIS A 164 -16.76 -0.48 -13.01
C HIS A 164 -17.86 0.57 -13.23
N ASP A 165 -18.98 0.20 -13.83
CA ASP A 165 -20.12 1.08 -14.17
C ASP A 165 -20.90 1.59 -12.93
N GLN A 166 -20.84 0.87 -11.82
CA GLN A 166 -21.53 1.22 -10.57
C GLN A 166 -20.64 2.05 -9.63
N ARG A 167 -19.34 2.15 -9.95
CA ARG A 167 -18.40 2.94 -9.18
C ARG A 167 -18.69 4.44 -9.37
N PRO A 168 -18.67 5.24 -8.28
CA PRO A 168 -18.97 6.66 -8.35
C PRO A 168 -17.96 7.45 -9.16
N THR A 169 -18.38 8.62 -9.64
CA THR A 169 -17.44 9.62 -10.16
C THR A 169 -16.74 10.34 -9.01
N ILE A 170 -15.65 11.07 -9.30
CA ILE A 170 -14.97 11.88 -8.30
C ILE A 170 -15.90 12.94 -7.69
N ASP A 171 -16.81 13.51 -8.47
CA ASP A 171 -17.77 14.50 -7.99
C ASP A 171 -18.75 13.90 -6.96
N ASP A 172 -19.21 12.67 -7.21
CA ASP A 172 -20.06 11.93 -6.27
C ASP A 172 -19.32 11.65 -4.95
N VAL A 173 -18.05 11.24 -5.04
CA VAL A 173 -17.20 10.99 -3.87
C VAL A 173 -16.98 12.28 -3.08
N ILE A 174 -16.67 13.40 -3.74
CA ILE A 174 -16.49 14.71 -3.10
C ILE A 174 -17.78 15.13 -2.39
N LYS A 175 -18.94 15.01 -3.06
CA LYS A 175 -20.24 15.35 -2.49
C LYS A 175 -20.54 14.52 -1.25
N LYS A 176 -20.31 13.21 -1.32
CA LYS A 176 -20.54 12.30 -0.19
C LYS A 176 -19.58 12.55 0.96
N THR A 177 -18.31 12.84 0.67
CA THR A 177 -17.29 13.18 1.69
C THR A 177 -17.67 14.45 2.45
N ARG A 178 -18.13 15.50 1.75
CA ARG A 178 -18.59 16.75 2.38
C ARG A 178 -19.81 16.57 3.29
N GLN A 179 -20.59 15.51 3.13
CA GLN A 179 -21.72 15.20 4.02
C GLN A 179 -21.27 14.52 5.33
N LEU A 180 -20.02 14.06 5.40
CA LEU A 180 -19.44 13.40 6.57
C LEU A 180 -18.61 14.35 7.45
N LEU A 181 -18.29 15.54 6.93
CA LEU A 181 -17.51 16.60 7.60
C LEU A 181 -18.46 17.67 8.15
#